data_AF-A0A2G9UKP4-F1
#
_entry.id   AF-A0A2G9UKP4-F1
#
_cell.length_a   1.000
_cell.length_b   1.000
_cell.length_c   1.000
_cell.angle_alpha   90.00
_cell.angle_beta   90.00
_cell.angle_gamma   90.00
#
_symmetry.space_group_name_H-M   'P 1'
#
loop_
_entity.id
_entity.type
_entity.pdbx_description
1 polymer ?
#
loop_
_entity_poly.entity_id
_entity_poly.type
_entity_poly.pdbx_seq_one_letter_code
_entity_poly.pdbx_strand_id
1 'polypeptide(L)'
;MRSEIEEEEMCLLRPHDIPTSIEKKKARAAAPAIIHLLPEHIIAEDVRLLVPAESFPSVVQHHKVHLDNGKLIYEGKTYQRGQALVVQTENYGAFAGMILSICEQYIQFRSTVPGDTRQVLATMDDLESGRVILRKKII
;
A
#
# COMPACT_ATOMS: atom_id res chain seq x y z
N MET A 1 29.26 28.66 44.18
CA MET A 1 29.36 27.20 43.94
C MET A 1 28.88 26.94 42.52
N ARG A 2 29.71 26.24 41.75
CA ARG A 2 29.56 25.94 40.32
C ARG A 2 28.63 24.74 40.09
N SER A 3 27.97 24.74 38.92
CA SER A 3 27.62 23.61 38.01
C SER A 3 26.34 24.02 37.24
N GLU A 4 26.36 24.57 36.01
CA GLU A 4 26.78 23.99 34.71
C GLU A 4 26.22 22.58 34.48
N ILE A 5 25.15 22.47 33.69
CA ILE A 5 24.83 21.31 32.85
C ILE A 5 24.36 21.87 31.50
N GLU A 6 24.94 21.28 30.48
CA GLU A 6 25.17 21.80 29.15
C GLU A 6 23.96 21.74 28.21
N GLU A 7 24.04 22.67 27.27
CA GLU A 7 23.34 22.86 26.02
C GLU A 7 23.79 21.82 24.99
N GLU A 8 22.86 21.19 24.26
CA GLU A 8 23.18 20.69 22.91
C GLU A 8 21.91 20.63 22.05
N GLU A 9 21.63 21.76 21.37
CA GLU A 9 20.97 21.73 20.06
C GLU A 9 21.93 21.10 19.06
N MET A 10 21.52 20.03 18.37
CA MET A 10 22.24 19.55 17.20
C MET A 10 21.31 19.36 16.00
N CYS A 11 21.08 20.50 15.35
CA CYS A 11 21.03 20.75 13.92
C CYS A 11 20.66 19.58 12.98
N LEU A 12 19.48 19.74 12.37
CA LEU A 12 19.09 19.16 11.08
C LEU A 12 20.17 19.38 10.00
N LEU A 13 20.84 18.31 9.58
CA LEU A 13 21.69 18.31 8.39
C LEU A 13 21.09 17.35 7.35
N ARG A 14 20.48 17.93 6.29
CA ARG A 14 20.25 17.22 5.03
C ARG A 14 21.56 17.23 4.23
N PRO A 15 22.10 16.08 3.81
CA PRO A 15 23.20 16.07 2.86
C PRO A 15 22.68 15.59 1.50
N HIS A 16 22.44 16.53 0.58
CA HIS A 16 23.06 16.54 -0.75
C HIS A 16 22.32 17.46 -1.72
N ASP A 17 22.70 18.74 -1.69
CA ASP A 17 22.73 19.61 -2.87
C ASP A 17 24.12 20.29 -2.88
N ILE A 18 24.98 19.94 -3.84
CA ILE A 18 26.13 20.75 -4.27
C ILE A 18 26.48 20.43 -5.74
N PRO A 19 27.14 21.34 -6.49
CA PRO A 19 26.70 21.80 -7.80
C PRO A 19 27.56 21.25 -8.94
N THR A 20 27.13 21.52 -10.18
CA THR A 20 27.84 21.23 -11.44
C THR A 20 29.21 21.92 -11.54
N SER A 21 30.30 21.15 -11.75
CA SER A 21 31.45 21.59 -12.56
C SER A 21 32.46 20.46 -12.90
N ILE A 22 32.37 19.97 -14.13
CA ILE A 22 33.40 19.58 -15.15
C ILE A 22 34.79 19.03 -14.75
N GLU A 23 35.10 17.83 -15.32
CA GLU A 23 36.39 17.17 -15.63
C GLU A 23 37.39 16.91 -14.46
N LYS A 24 38.05 15.76 -14.28
CA LYS A 24 38.58 14.76 -15.23
C LYS A 24 38.92 13.45 -14.47
N LYS A 25 38.75 12.32 -15.15
CA LYS A 25 38.94 10.92 -14.69
C LYS A 25 40.22 10.69 -13.85
N LYS A 26 40.06 10.01 -12.70
CA LYS A 26 41.11 9.16 -12.11
C LYS A 26 40.49 7.94 -11.42
N ALA A 27 40.74 6.77 -12.02
CA ALA A 27 40.52 5.40 -11.58
C ALA A 27 39.46 5.15 -10.50
N ARG A 28 38.26 4.74 -10.91
CA ARG A 28 37.44 3.86 -10.06
C ARG A 28 38.24 2.56 -10.00
N ALA A 29 38.86 2.25 -8.85
CA ALA A 29 39.40 0.93 -8.61
C ALA A 29 38.27 -0.06 -8.94
N ALA A 30 38.47 -0.92 -9.93
CA ALA A 30 37.51 -1.95 -10.25
C ALA A 30 37.38 -2.78 -8.98
N ALA A 31 36.22 -2.71 -8.32
CA ALA A 31 35.94 -3.59 -7.21
C ALA A 31 36.22 -5.01 -7.71
N PRO A 32 37.05 -5.81 -7.01
CA PRO A 32 37.28 -7.19 -7.41
C PRO A 32 35.91 -7.85 -7.60
N ALA A 33 35.77 -8.62 -8.67
CA ALA A 33 34.53 -9.32 -8.96
C ALA A 33 34.11 -10.06 -7.68
N ILE A 34 32.87 -9.87 -7.24
CA ILE A 34 32.34 -10.59 -6.10
C ILE A 34 32.10 -12.02 -6.60
N ILE A 35 33.13 -12.87 -6.51
CA ILE A 35 33.14 -14.26 -7.01
C ILE A 35 32.17 -15.16 -6.20
N HIS A 36 31.66 -14.66 -5.07
CA HIS A 36 30.84 -15.43 -4.14
C HIS A 36 29.32 -15.25 -4.31
N LEU A 37 28.86 -14.48 -5.30
CA LEU A 37 27.43 -14.40 -5.59
C LEU A 37 27.01 -15.58 -6.46
N LEU A 38 25.90 -16.19 -6.10
CA LEU A 38 25.26 -17.19 -6.95
C LEU A 38 24.82 -16.53 -8.27
N PRO A 39 24.93 -17.23 -9.40
CA PRO A 39 24.37 -16.77 -10.67
C PRO A 39 22.86 -16.52 -10.57
N GLU A 40 22.37 -15.53 -11.33
CA GLU A 40 20.95 -15.14 -11.34
C GLU A 40 19.99 -16.32 -11.58
N HIS A 41 20.38 -17.29 -12.42
CA HIS A 41 19.53 -18.45 -12.73
C HIS A 41 19.34 -19.39 -11.54
N ILE A 42 20.34 -19.50 -10.64
CA ILE A 42 20.23 -20.30 -9.41
C ILE A 42 19.30 -19.60 -8.42
N ILE A 43 19.46 -18.28 -8.28
CA ILE A 43 18.59 -17.46 -7.42
C ILE A 43 17.13 -17.55 -7.93
N ALA A 44 16.92 -17.52 -9.24
CA ALA A 44 15.59 -17.61 -9.84
C ALA A 44 14.89 -18.96 -9.60
N GLU A 45 15.63 -20.06 -9.53
CA GLU A 45 15.09 -21.38 -9.23
C GLU A 45 14.64 -21.48 -7.77
N ASP A 46 15.46 -21.01 -6.83
CA ASP A 46 15.11 -20.98 -5.40
C ASP A 46 13.90 -20.08 -5.13
N VAL A 47 13.83 -18.92 -5.78
CA VAL A 47 12.66 -18.02 -5.68
C VAL A 47 11.40 -18.73 -6.18
N ARG A 48 11.47 -19.50 -7.27
CA ARG A 48 10.32 -20.26 -7.79
C ARG A 48 9.82 -21.33 -6.82
N LEU A 49 10.70 -21.92 -6.02
CA LEU A 49 10.32 -22.89 -4.97
C LEU A 49 9.67 -22.22 -3.76
N LEU A 50 10.01 -20.96 -3.49
CA LEU A 50 9.45 -20.17 -2.40
C LEU A 50 8.13 -19.48 -2.77
N VAL A 51 7.85 -19.27 -4.06
CA VAL A 51 6.51 -18.89 -4.50
C VAL A 51 5.58 -20.05 -4.14
N PRO A 52 4.59 -19.86 -3.26
CA PRO A 52 3.61 -20.89 -3.00
C PRO A 52 3.04 -21.35 -4.36
N ALA A 53 2.99 -22.66 -4.60
CA ALA A 53 2.24 -23.23 -5.72
C ALA A 53 0.71 -23.04 -5.54
N GLU A 54 0.30 -21.93 -4.93
CA GLU A 54 -1.03 -21.37 -4.99
C GLU A 54 -1.14 -20.77 -6.39
N SER A 55 -1.33 -21.64 -7.39
CA SER A 55 -2.20 -21.28 -8.49
C SER A 55 -3.52 -20.88 -7.85
N PHE A 56 -3.70 -19.59 -7.58
CA PHE A 56 -5.02 -19.05 -7.27
C PHE A 56 -5.94 -19.61 -8.36
N PRO A 57 -7.04 -20.30 -8.02
CA PRO A 57 -8.01 -20.63 -9.04
C PRO A 57 -8.42 -19.31 -9.68
N SER A 58 -7.96 -19.09 -10.91
CA SER A 58 -8.19 -17.90 -11.71
C SER A 58 -9.62 -17.86 -12.23
N VAL A 59 -10.58 -18.28 -11.39
CA VAL A 59 -11.90 -17.68 -11.46
C VAL A 59 -11.71 -16.27 -10.94
N VAL A 60 -11.20 -15.40 -11.81
CA VAL A 60 -11.15 -13.96 -11.58
C VAL A 60 -12.60 -13.55 -11.49
N GLN A 61 -13.14 -13.59 -10.27
CA GLN A 61 -14.49 -13.19 -9.99
C GLN A 61 -14.46 -11.67 -10.00
N HIS A 62 -14.50 -11.11 -11.22
CA HIS A 62 -14.61 -9.67 -11.41
C HIS A 62 -15.92 -9.23 -10.82
N HIS A 63 -15.85 -8.51 -9.70
CA HIS A 63 -17.02 -7.89 -9.13
C HIS A 63 -17.50 -6.81 -10.08
N LYS A 64 -18.82 -6.70 -10.26
CA LYS A 64 -19.42 -5.65 -11.08
C LYS A 64 -19.43 -4.35 -10.28
N VAL A 65 -18.53 -3.43 -10.65
CA VAL A 65 -18.36 -2.15 -9.97
C VAL A 65 -18.51 -1.01 -10.99
N HIS A 66 -19.29 0.00 -10.66
CA HIS A 66 -19.33 1.25 -11.42
C HIS A 66 -19.81 2.39 -10.53
N LEU A 67 -19.55 3.62 -10.95
CA LEU A 67 -20.07 4.82 -10.31
C LEU A 67 -21.26 5.33 -11.11
N ASP A 68 -22.36 5.62 -10.43
CA ASP A 68 -23.52 6.29 -11.01
C ASP A 68 -23.91 7.49 -10.13
N ASN A 69 -23.89 8.70 -10.69
CA ASN A 69 -24.29 9.93 -10.00
C ASN A 69 -23.67 10.12 -8.60
N GLY A 70 -22.38 9.82 -8.45
CA GLY A 70 -21.65 9.90 -7.18
C GLY A 70 -21.99 8.79 -6.17
N LYS A 71 -22.68 7.73 -6.60
CA LYS A 71 -22.98 6.53 -5.82
C LYS A 71 -22.15 5.36 -6.36
N LEU A 72 -21.71 4.51 -5.45
CA LEU A 72 -21.01 3.27 -5.81
C LEU A 72 -22.03 2.16 -6.05
N ILE A 73 -22.04 1.59 -7.24
CA ILE A 73 -22.79 0.36 -7.54
C ILE A 73 -21.80 -0.79 -7.49
N TYR A 74 -21.98 -1.71 -6.54
CA TYR A 74 -21.12 -2.89 -6.34
C TYR A 74 -22.00 -4.14 -6.25
N GLU A 75 -21.79 -5.11 -7.15
CA GLU A 75 -22.60 -6.34 -7.22
C GLU A 75 -24.11 -6.07 -7.27
N GLY A 76 -24.50 -5.03 -8.03
CA GLY A 76 -25.89 -4.58 -8.17
C GLY A 76 -26.47 -3.86 -6.94
N LYS A 77 -25.68 -3.66 -5.88
CA LYS A 77 -26.08 -2.90 -4.70
C LYS A 77 -25.55 -1.49 -4.77
N THR A 78 -26.41 -0.52 -4.47
CA THR A 78 -26.04 0.90 -4.40
C THR A 78 -25.56 1.27 -3.00
N TYR A 79 -24.41 1.92 -2.95
CA TYR A 79 -23.80 2.45 -1.75
C TYR A 79 -23.58 3.96 -1.88
N GLN A 80 -23.83 4.69 -0.79
CA GLN A 80 -23.72 6.15 -0.75
C GLN A 80 -22.78 6.62 0.36
N ARG A 81 -22.26 7.84 0.22
CA ARG A 81 -21.47 8.49 1.26
C ARG A 81 -22.24 8.52 2.60
N GLY A 82 -21.56 8.22 3.70
CA GLY A 82 -22.12 8.13 5.04
C GLY A 82 -22.79 6.79 5.36
N GLN A 83 -22.90 5.88 4.40
CA GLN A 83 -23.50 4.56 4.64
C GLN A 83 -22.55 3.65 5.41
N ALA A 84 -23.08 3.03 6.47
CA ALA A 84 -22.38 1.98 7.21
C ALA A 84 -22.45 0.63 6.47
N LEU A 85 -21.32 -0.06 6.42
CA LEU A 85 -21.14 -1.34 5.75
C LEU A 85 -20.02 -2.13 6.41
N VAL A 86 -19.75 -3.34 5.92
CA VAL A 86 -18.58 -4.13 6.32
C VAL A 86 -17.58 -4.10 5.18
N VAL A 87 -16.38 -3.60 5.46
CA VAL A 87 -15.24 -3.59 4.53
C VAL A 87 -14.39 -4.79 4.87
N GLN A 88 -14.07 -5.60 3.87
CA GLN A 88 -13.12 -6.70 4.01
C GLN A 88 -11.94 -6.44 3.09
N THR A 89 -10.75 -6.44 3.66
CA THR A 89 -9.49 -6.36 2.90
C THR A 89 -8.57 -7.50 3.30
N GLU A 90 -7.62 -7.83 2.43
CA GLU A 90 -6.60 -8.83 2.71
C GLU A 90 -5.75 -8.46 3.95
N ASN A 91 -5.35 -7.19 4.06
CA ASN A 91 -4.45 -6.71 5.11
C ASN A 91 -5.10 -6.53 6.48
N TYR A 92 -6.39 -6.19 6.54
CA TYR A 92 -7.07 -5.78 7.77
C TYR A 92 -8.23 -6.70 8.18
N GLY A 93 -8.53 -7.72 7.38
CA GLY A 93 -9.70 -8.56 7.56
C GLY A 93 -11.01 -7.78 7.36
N ALA A 94 -12.10 -8.33 7.90
CA ALA A 94 -13.42 -7.71 7.85
C ALA A 94 -13.65 -6.78 9.06
N PHE A 95 -14.11 -5.56 8.81
CA PHE A 95 -14.44 -4.59 9.86
C PHE A 95 -15.66 -3.74 9.48
N ALA A 96 -16.37 -3.26 10.51
CA ALA A 96 -17.48 -2.34 10.32
C ALA A 96 -16.95 -0.95 9.95
N GLY A 97 -17.26 -0.51 8.73
CA GLY A 97 -16.81 0.77 8.18
C GLY A 97 -17.95 1.64 7.68
N MET A 98 -17.59 2.85 7.26
CA MET A 98 -18.47 3.82 6.63
C MET A 98 -17.77 4.41 5.40
N ILE A 99 -18.53 4.68 4.35
CA ILE A 99 -18.03 5.42 3.18
C ILE A 99 -17.85 6.88 3.56
N LEU A 100 -16.60 7.34 3.61
CA LEU A 100 -16.28 8.73 3.93
C LEU A 100 -16.38 9.63 2.69
N SER A 101 -15.87 9.16 1.56
CA SER A 101 -15.87 9.88 0.28
C SER A 101 -15.94 8.91 -0.90
N ILE A 102 -16.51 9.38 -2.01
CA ILE A 102 -16.56 8.68 -3.30
C ILE A 102 -16.02 9.66 -4.32
N CYS A 103 -14.91 9.29 -4.96
CA CYS A 103 -14.27 10.03 -6.04
C CYS A 103 -14.15 9.11 -7.26
N GLU A 104 -13.87 9.66 -8.43
CA GLU A 104 -13.68 8.85 -9.65
C GLU A 104 -12.47 7.92 -9.55
N GLN A 105 -11.41 8.37 -8.89
CA GLN A 105 -10.17 7.61 -8.74
C GLN A 105 -10.23 6.59 -7.60
N TYR A 106 -10.98 6.86 -6.55
CA TYR A 106 -11.03 6.02 -5.36
C TYR A 106 -12.27 6.24 -4.50
N ILE A 107 -12.54 5.26 -3.65
CA ILE A 107 -13.53 5.30 -2.58
C ILE A 107 -12.78 5.19 -1.25
N GLN A 108 -13.10 6.09 -0.31
CA GLN A 108 -12.50 6.08 1.01
C GLN A 108 -13.47 5.50 2.03
N PHE A 109 -13.00 4.51 2.78
CA PHE A 109 -13.70 3.91 3.89
C PHE A 109 -12.99 4.22 5.21
N ARG A 110 -13.77 4.41 6.27
CA ARG A 110 -13.24 4.60 7.63
C ARG A 110 -13.91 3.60 8.58
N SER A 111 -13.13 3.03 9.50
CA SER A 111 -13.71 2.17 10.54
C SER A 111 -14.69 2.94 11.43
N THR A 112 -15.73 2.24 11.86
CA THR A 112 -16.74 2.73 12.81
C THR A 112 -16.60 2.07 14.19
N VAL A 113 -15.61 1.19 14.35
CA VAL A 113 -15.32 0.52 15.62
C VAL A 113 -14.68 1.54 16.58
N PRO A 114 -15.15 1.65 17.84
CA PRO A 114 -14.54 2.57 18.80
C PRO A 114 -13.05 2.26 19.03
N GLY A 115 -12.22 3.30 18.98
CA GLY A 115 -10.75 3.17 19.11
C GLY A 115 -10.04 2.72 17.84
N ASP A 116 -10.76 2.38 16.77
CA ASP A 116 -10.20 1.98 15.49
C ASP A 116 -10.02 3.20 14.56
N THR A 117 -8.78 3.45 14.16
CA THR A 117 -8.38 4.58 13.31
C THR A 117 -8.17 4.18 11.86
N ARG A 118 -8.41 2.91 11.50
CA ARG A 118 -8.19 2.39 10.14
C ARG A 118 -8.99 3.16 9.10
N GLN A 119 -8.32 3.46 7.99
CA GLN A 119 -8.91 3.98 6.77
C GLN A 119 -8.41 3.15 5.59
N VAL A 120 -9.29 2.92 4.63
CA VAL A 120 -8.99 2.17 3.41
C VAL A 120 -9.34 3.04 2.22
N LEU A 121 -8.37 3.23 1.34
CA LEU A 121 -8.52 3.83 0.02
C LEU A 121 -8.59 2.69 -0.99
N ALA A 122 -9.73 2.53 -1.64
CA ALA A 122 -9.93 1.49 -2.67
C ALA A 122 -10.15 2.16 -4.02
N THR A 123 -9.34 1.79 -5.00
CA THR A 123 -9.56 2.09 -6.41
C THR A 123 -10.66 1.20 -6.98
N MET A 124 -11.12 1.50 -8.20
CA MET A 124 -12.07 0.63 -8.91
C MET A 124 -11.49 -0.77 -9.12
N ASP A 125 -10.21 -0.88 -9.47
CA ASP A 125 -9.53 -2.16 -9.63
C ASP A 125 -9.49 -2.97 -8.32
N ASP A 126 -9.26 -2.32 -7.17
CA ASP A 126 -9.29 -3.00 -5.87
C ASP A 126 -10.66 -3.64 -5.57
N LEU A 127 -11.74 -2.96 -5.98
CA LEU A 127 -13.11 -3.43 -5.80
C LEU A 127 -13.46 -4.53 -6.82
N GLU A 128 -13.09 -4.35 -8.09
CA GLU A 128 -13.35 -5.31 -9.17
C GLU A 128 -12.57 -6.62 -8.97
N SER A 129 -11.29 -6.52 -8.59
CA SER A 129 -10.43 -7.67 -8.29
C SER A 129 -10.79 -8.39 -6.99
N GLY A 130 -11.62 -7.78 -6.13
CA GLY A 130 -11.98 -8.34 -4.84
C GLY A 130 -10.89 -8.20 -3.76
N ARG A 131 -9.87 -7.35 -3.98
CA ARG A 131 -8.92 -6.95 -2.92
C ARG A 131 -9.61 -6.19 -1.80
N VAL A 132 -10.68 -5.46 -2.14
CA VAL A 132 -11.59 -4.83 -1.20
C VAL A 132 -13.01 -5.30 -1.50
N ILE A 133 -13.62 -6.00 -0.53
CA ILE A 133 -14.97 -6.57 -0.66
C ILE A 133 -15.93 -5.82 0.27
N LEU A 134 -17.11 -5.48 -0.25
CA LEU A 134 -18.16 -4.80 0.50
C LEU A 134 -19.29 -5.77 0.87
N ARG A 135 -19.63 -5.81 2.16
CA ARG A 135 -20.77 -6.58 2.67
C ARG A 135 -21.77 -5.68 3.37
N LYS A 136 -23.05 -6.06 3.30
CA LYS A 136 -24.10 -5.37 4.04
C LYS A 136 -23.88 -5.62 5.54
N LYS A 137 -23.94 -4.56 6.35
CA LYS A 137 -23.95 -4.68 7.81
C LYS A 137 -25.24 -5.39 8.22
N ILE A 138 -25.12 -6.54 8.87
CA ILE A 138 -26.24 -7.22 9.53
C ILE A 138 -26.41 -6.52 10.88
N ILE A 139 -27.65 -6.08 11.17
CA ILE A 139 -28.03 -5.43 12.43
C ILE A 139 -28.44 -6.52 13.41
#